data_AF-A0A960V3E1-F1
#
_entry.id   AF-A0A960V3E1-F1
#
_cell.length_a   1.000
_cell.length_b   1.000
_cell.length_c   1.000
_cell.angle_alpha   90.00
_cell.angle_beta   90.00
_cell.angle_gamma   90.00
#
_symmetry.space_group_name_H-M   'P 1'
#
loop_
_entity.id
_entity.type
_entity.pdbx_description
1 polymer ?
#
loop_
_entity_poly.entity_id
_entity_poly.type
_entity_poly.pdbx_seq_one_letter_code
_entity_poly.pdbx_strand_id
1 'polypeptide(L)'
;MKSPEFRKQMAEERRKLAVSELLVELMAEQNISVRQLANEASVSTSTVQGMRSGDEINPTLDVFLRILHSVGAELVVKRGHKLVTL
;
A
#
# COMPACT_ATOMS: atom_id res chain seq x y z
N MET A 1 0.23 -1.87 31.87
CA MET A 1 0.58 -1.15 30.61
C MET A 1 0.93 -2.17 29.54
N LYS A 2 0.39 -2.04 28.32
CA LYS A 2 0.77 -2.91 27.19
C LYS A 2 2.27 -2.79 26.91
N SER A 3 2.97 -3.93 26.78
CA SER A 3 4.44 -4.00 26.60
C SER A 3 4.89 -3.26 25.33
N PRO A 4 6.16 -2.82 25.25
CA PRO A 4 6.72 -2.21 24.04
C PRO A 4 6.56 -3.08 22.79
N GLU A 5 6.76 -4.40 22.91
CA GLU A 5 6.61 -5.38 21.84
C GLU A 5 5.17 -5.43 21.32
N PHE A 6 4.19 -5.48 22.23
CA PHE A 6 2.77 -5.46 21.87
C PHE A 6 2.40 -4.19 21.10
N ARG A 7 2.92 -3.03 21.51
CA ARG A 7 2.67 -1.76 20.81
C ARG A 7 3.27 -1.76 19.40
N LYS A 8 4.45 -2.37 19.22
CA LYS A 8 5.12 -2.47 17.91
C LYS A 8 4.31 -3.35 16.95
N GLN A 9 3.93 -4.55 17.38
CA GLN A 9 3.10 -5.46 16.57
C GLN A 9 1.77 -4.80 16.19
N MET A 10 1.08 -4.17 17.15
CA MET A 10 -0.17 -3.44 16.86
C MET A 10 0.03 -2.30 15.85
N ALA A 11 1.18 -1.63 15.86
CA ALA A 11 1.47 -0.58 14.89
C ALA A 11 1.75 -1.16 13.49
N GLU A 12 2.41 -2.31 13.40
CA GLU A 12 2.64 -3.02 12.14
C GLU A 12 1.32 -3.52 11.54
N GLU A 13 0.47 -4.18 12.33
CA GLU A 13 -0.84 -4.67 11.89
C GLU A 13 -1.76 -3.52 11.43
N ARG A 14 -1.74 -2.39 12.14
CA ARG A 14 -2.47 -1.19 11.72
C ARG A 14 -1.99 -0.65 10.37
N ARG A 15 -0.67 -0.68 10.10
CA ARG A 15 -0.13 -0.23 8.81
C ARG A 15 -0.51 -1.19 7.69
N LYS A 16 -0.43 -2.50 7.92
CA LYS A 16 -0.85 -3.52 6.94
C LYS A 16 -2.32 -3.34 6.56
N LEU A 17 -3.18 -3.17 7.57
CA LEU A 17 -4.60 -2.94 7.35
C LEU A 17 -4.85 -1.66 6.52
N ALA A 18 -4.23 -0.54 6.89
CA ALA A 18 -4.39 0.72 6.16
C ALA A 18 -3.96 0.62 4.69
N VAL A 19 -2.87 -0.10 4.41
CA VAL A 19 -2.41 -0.34 3.02
C VAL A 19 -3.40 -1.23 2.27
N SER A 20 -3.89 -2.30 2.91
CA SER A 20 -4.88 -3.21 2.33
C SER A 20 -6.18 -2.47 1.97
N GLU A 21 -6.71 -1.67 2.91
CA GLU A 21 -7.92 -0.86 2.71
C GLU A 21 -7.74 0.13 1.55
N LEU A 22 -6.64 0.88 1.53
CA LEU A 22 -6.32 1.80 0.44
C LEU A 22 -6.29 1.10 -0.93
N LEU A 23 -5.65 -0.07 -1.01
CA LEU A 23 -5.58 -0.84 -2.25
C LEU A 23 -6.95 -1.32 -2.71
N VAL A 24 -7.79 -1.79 -1.78
CA VAL A 24 -9.16 -2.22 -2.07
C VAL A 24 -9.98 -1.05 -2.59
N GLU A 25 -9.88 0.13 -1.97
CA GLU A 25 -10.58 1.34 -2.41
C GLU A 25 -10.14 1.76 -3.82
N LEU A 26 -8.84 1.91 -4.06
CA LEU A 26 -8.30 2.30 -5.37
C LEU A 26 -8.68 1.31 -6.48
N MET A 27 -8.66 0.01 -6.17
CA MET A 27 -9.06 -1.02 -7.12
C MET A 27 -10.56 -0.96 -7.44
N ALA A 28 -11.41 -0.66 -6.44
CA ALA A 28 -12.84 -0.53 -6.61
C ALA A 28 -13.21 0.72 -7.41
N GLU A 29 -12.57 1.85 -7.13
CA GLU A 29 -12.79 3.12 -7.84
C GLU A 29 -12.50 3.02 -9.34
N GLN A 30 -11.48 2.22 -9.71
CA GLN A 30 -11.08 2.05 -11.11
C GLN A 30 -11.62 0.78 -11.76
N ASN A 31 -12.38 -0.03 -11.01
CA ASN A 31 -12.90 -1.31 -11.47
C ASN A 31 -11.80 -2.22 -12.06
N ILE A 32 -10.65 -2.31 -11.37
CA ILE A 32 -9.50 -3.10 -11.79
C ILE A 32 -9.33 -4.37 -10.95
N SER A 33 -8.95 -5.46 -11.61
CA SER A 33 -8.59 -6.70 -10.94
C SER A 33 -7.13 -6.68 -10.43
N VAL A 34 -6.80 -7.58 -9.49
CA VAL A 34 -5.43 -7.78 -8.99
C VAL A 34 -4.45 -8.01 -10.15
N ARG A 35 -4.88 -8.76 -11.18
CA ARG A 35 -4.06 -9.08 -12.34
C ARG A 35 -3.80 -7.85 -13.21
N GLN A 36 -4.82 -7.03 -13.45
CA GLN A 36 -4.67 -5.78 -14.21
C GLN A 36 -3.71 -4.83 -13.50
N LEU A 37 -3.93 -4.62 -12.19
CA LEU A 37 -3.05 -3.77 -11.38
C LEU A 37 -1.59 -4.25 -11.40
N ALA A 38 -1.38 -5.56 -11.26
CA ALA A 38 -0.03 -6.13 -11.31
C ALA A 38 0.66 -5.87 -12.67
N ASN A 39 -0.09 -6.00 -13.77
CA ASN A 39 0.43 -5.75 -15.11
C ASN A 39 0.76 -4.27 -15.32
N GLU A 40 -0.12 -3.36 -14.93
CA GLU A 40 0.07 -1.91 -15.09
C GLU A 40 1.23 -1.39 -14.24
N ALA A 41 1.39 -1.89 -13.02
CA ALA A 41 2.50 -1.54 -12.13
C ALA A 41 3.81 -2.28 -12.45
N SER A 42 3.81 -3.22 -13.41
CA SER A 42 4.95 -4.09 -13.73
C SER A 42 5.50 -4.84 -12.50
N VAL A 43 4.59 -5.48 -11.74
CA VAL A 43 4.91 -6.28 -10.55
C VAL A 43 4.24 -7.65 -10.63
N SER A 44 4.58 -8.55 -9.71
CA SER A 44 3.94 -9.86 -9.68
C SER A 44 2.51 -9.80 -9.10
N THR A 45 1.62 -10.67 -9.57
CA THR A 45 0.27 -10.79 -9.01
C THR A 45 0.28 -11.15 -7.53
N SER A 46 1.27 -11.94 -7.06
CA SER A 46 1.42 -12.28 -5.64
C SER A 46 1.78 -11.06 -4.79
N THR A 47 2.59 -10.13 -5.32
CA THR A 47 2.88 -8.84 -4.67
C THR A 47 1.60 -8.06 -4.40
N VAL A 48 0.77 -7.85 -5.43
CA VAL A 48 -0.50 -7.12 -5.29
C VAL A 48 -1.46 -7.89 -4.38
N GLN A 49 -1.55 -9.21 -4.53
CA GLN A 49 -2.42 -10.05 -3.72
C GLN A 49 -2.08 -9.99 -2.22
N GLY A 50 -0.80 -10.11 -1.86
CA GLY A 50 -0.39 -10.09 -0.46
C GLY A 50 -0.52 -8.71 0.19
N MET A 51 -0.32 -7.63 -0.57
CA MET A 51 -0.64 -6.28 -0.09
C MET A 51 -2.15 -6.10 0.13
N ARG A 52 -2.98 -6.61 -0.81
CA ARG A 52 -4.44 -6.56 -0.71
C ARG A 52 -4.99 -7.38 0.45
N SER A 53 -4.46 -8.58 0.71
CA SER A 53 -4.96 -9.45 1.79
C SER A 53 -4.44 -9.08 3.17
N GLY A 54 -3.40 -8.25 3.26
CA GLY A 54 -2.76 -7.92 4.54
C GLY A 54 -1.89 -9.05 5.10
N ASP A 55 -1.69 -10.15 4.35
CA ASP A 55 -0.95 -11.35 4.75
C ASP A 55 0.57 -11.15 4.88
N GLU A 56 1.04 -9.91 4.76
CA GLU A 56 2.44 -9.48 4.87
C GLU A 56 3.25 -9.63 3.58
N ILE A 57 3.28 -8.53 2.83
CA ILE A 57 4.37 -8.22 1.91
C ILE A 57 4.81 -6.81 2.26
N ASN A 58 6.09 -6.63 2.59
CA ASN A 58 6.72 -5.33 2.79
C ASN A 58 7.34 -4.93 1.44
N PRO A 59 6.57 -4.39 0.48
CA PRO A 59 7.13 -3.98 -0.81
C PRO A 59 8.19 -2.91 -0.56
N THR A 60 9.16 -2.82 -1.47
CA THR A 60 10.00 -1.63 -1.50
C THR A 60 9.12 -0.40 -1.77
N LEU A 61 9.57 0.77 -1.34
CA LEU A 61 8.88 2.02 -1.64
C LEU A 61 8.64 2.18 -3.15
N ASP A 62 9.61 1.79 -3.98
CA ASP A 62 9.50 1.80 -5.45
C ASP A 62 8.33 0.95 -5.97
N VAL A 63 8.16 -0.27 -5.47
CA VAL A 63 7.04 -1.15 -5.84
C VAL A 63 5.71 -0.50 -5.43
N PHE A 64 5.65 0.09 -4.25
CA PHE A 64 4.45 0.76 -3.76
C PHE A 64 4.09 1.98 -4.62
N LEU A 65 5.07 2.83 -4.95
CA LEU A 65 4.88 3.98 -5.83
C LEU A 65 4.40 3.57 -7.22
N ARG A 66 4.99 2.52 -7.82
CA ARG A 66 4.53 2.02 -9.12
C ARG A 66 3.07 1.56 -9.11
N ILE A 67 2.63 0.92 -8.03
CA ILE A 67 1.22 0.51 -7.85
C ILE A 67 0.31 1.73 -7.69
N LEU A 68 0.72 2.74 -6.93
CA LEU A 68 -0.07 3.97 -6.78
C LEU A 68 -0.15 4.73 -8.11
N HIS A 69 0.97 4.93 -8.79
CA HIS A 69 1.02 5.65 -10.05
C HIS A 69 0.25 4.94 -11.17
N SER A 70 0.22 3.60 -11.19
CA SER A 70 -0.58 2.86 -12.18
C SER A 70 -2.08 3.11 -12.05
N VAL A 71 -2.53 3.46 -10.84
CA VAL A 71 -3.92 3.86 -10.56
C VAL A 71 -4.05 5.38 -10.41
N GLY A 72 -3.11 6.17 -10.96
CA GLY A 72 -3.21 7.63 -10.93
C GLY A 72 -3.20 8.25 -9.53
N ALA A 73 -2.77 7.51 -8.50
CA ALA A 73 -2.59 7.99 -7.15
C ALA A 73 -1.13 8.42 -6.93
N GLU A 74 -0.91 9.37 -6.02
CA GLU A 74 0.42 9.89 -5.71
C GLU A 74 0.68 9.82 -4.20
N LEU A 75 1.93 9.58 -3.81
CA LEU A 75 2.34 9.64 -2.42
C LEU A 75 2.83 11.05 -2.08
N VAL A 76 2.14 11.75 -1.17
CA VAL A 76 2.55 13.08 -0.73
C VAL A 76 3.20 13.03 0.64
N VAL A 77 4.47 13.42 0.73
CA VAL A 77 5.20 13.63 1.98
C VAL A 77 4.99 15.05 2.47
N LYS A 78 4.33 15.19 3.62
CA LYS A 78 4.14 16.48 4.30
C LYS A 78 5.26 16.74 5.31
N ARG A 79 6.01 17.82 5.12
CA ARG A 79 7.04 18.33 6.07
C ARG A 79 6.66 19.74 6.51
N GLY A 80 5.98 19.84 7.65
CA GLY A 80 5.41 21.10 8.13
C GLY A 80 4.36 21.63 7.14
N HIS A 81 4.64 22.78 6.51
CA HIS A 81 3.82 23.36 5.44
C HIS A 81 4.24 22.95 4.03
N LYS A 82 5.36 22.23 3.88
CA LYS A 82 5.85 21.79 2.56
C LYS A 82 5.25 20.44 2.21
N LEU A 83 4.83 20.30 0.95
CA LEU A 83 4.40 19.05 0.35
C LEU A 83 5.45 18.64 -0.69
N VAL A 84 5.81 17.36 -0.69
CA VAL A 84 6.66 16.75 -1.72
C VAL A 84 5.90 15.55 -2.24
N THR A 85 5.56 15.57 -3.52
CA THR A 85 4.99 14.43 -4.23
C THR A 85 6.10 13.48 -4.63
N LEU A 86 5.89 12.17 -4.42
CA LEU A 86 6.77 11.08 -4.83
C LEU A 86 6.14 10.24 -5.94
#